data_AF-A0AAV6BIU9-F1
#
_entry.id   AF-A0AAV6BIU9-F1
#
_cell.length_a   1.000
_cell.length_b   1.000
_cell.length_c   1.000
_cell.angle_alpha   90.00
_cell.angle_beta   90.00
_cell.angle_gamma   90.00
#
_symmetry.space_group_name_H-M   'P 1'
#
loop_
_entity.id
_entity.type
_entity.pdbx_description
1 polymer ?
#
loop_
_entity_poly.entity_id
_entity_poly.type
_entity_poly.pdbx_seq_one_letter_code
_entity_poly.pdbx_strand_id
1 'polypeptide(L)'
;MDDETAILLAIETLRSNPEYHAAEVLRRKTVGGSAAMAATAEGSAERSAVLLLIGTWESIAVLMKGQNKRDKIFAVTPVCHMYRELEPGVNAVRNYFQFQEYAKDFEELSKAHRTWLEKQKKNGKYVSAVCGGLYARFG
;
A
#
# COMPACT_ATOMS: atom_id res chain seq x y z
N MET A 1 12.53 22.25 5.92
CA MET A 1 11.49 21.21 5.81
C MET A 1 12.01 20.02 6.58
N ASP A 2 11.27 19.51 7.58
CA ASP A 2 11.68 18.26 8.23
C ASP A 2 11.54 17.10 7.23
N ASP A 3 12.40 16.09 7.38
CA ASP A 3 12.49 14.93 6.47
C ASP A 3 11.13 14.21 6.34
N GLU A 4 10.34 14.18 7.43
CA GLU A 4 9.00 13.61 7.46
C GLU A 4 8.00 14.35 6.56
N THR A 5 8.01 15.69 6.51
CA THR A 5 7.11 16.45 5.62
C THR A 5 7.46 16.24 4.16
N ALA A 6 8.75 16.15 3.83
CA ALA A 6 9.19 15.85 2.46
C ALA A 6 8.63 14.51 1.97
N ILE A 7 8.64 13.50 2.85
CA ILE A 7 8.16 12.16 2.51
C ILE A 7 6.64 12.10 2.46
N LEU A 8 5.95 12.79 3.37
CA LEU A 8 4.49 12.92 3.29
C LEU A 8 4.07 13.56 1.96
N LEU A 9 4.77 14.61 1.52
CA LEU A 9 4.50 15.23 0.24
C LEU A 9 4.82 14.30 -0.94
N ALA A 10 5.89 13.52 -0.87
CA ALA A 10 6.24 12.53 -1.89
C ALA A 10 5.20 11.41 -1.98
N ILE A 11 4.75 10.88 -0.84
CA ILE A 11 3.68 9.87 -0.75
C ILE A 11 2.39 10.43 -1.32
N GLU A 12 2.02 11.66 -0.96
CA GLU A 12 0.83 12.30 -1.50
C GLU A 12 0.94 12.44 -3.01
N THR A 13 2.04 12.99 -3.53
CA THR A 13 2.28 13.14 -4.98
C THR A 13 2.12 11.82 -5.74
N LEU A 14 2.67 10.72 -5.21
CA LEU A 14 2.53 9.39 -5.80
C LEU A 14 1.08 8.91 -5.82
N ARG A 15 0.31 9.20 -4.76
CA ARG A 15 -1.08 8.75 -4.61
C ARG A 15 -2.11 9.69 -5.25
N SER A 16 -1.77 10.95 -5.49
CA SER A 16 -2.60 11.91 -6.22
C SER A 16 -2.47 11.75 -7.74
N ASN A 17 -1.61 10.85 -8.24
CA ASN A 17 -1.52 10.56 -9.67
C ASN A 17 -2.90 10.09 -10.20
N PRO A 18 -3.47 10.73 -11.23
CA PRO A 18 -4.75 10.33 -11.80
C PRO A 18 -4.81 8.86 -12.23
N GLU A 19 -3.71 8.30 -12.72
CA GLU A 19 -3.62 6.89 -13.11
C GLU A 19 -3.70 5.95 -11.91
N TYR A 20 -3.09 6.34 -10.79
CA TYR A 20 -3.20 5.60 -9.54
C TYR A 20 -4.64 5.59 -9.04
N HIS A 21 -5.32 6.74 -9.08
CA HIS A 21 -6.73 6.84 -8.70
C HIS A 21 -7.62 5.97 -9.61
N ALA A 22 -7.42 6.04 -10.94
CA ALA A 22 -8.14 5.21 -11.89
C ALA A 22 -7.92 3.70 -11.65
N ALA A 23 -6.69 3.31 -11.33
CA ALA A 23 -6.35 1.93 -10.98
C ALA A 23 -7.04 1.46 -9.69
N GLU A 24 -7.11 2.29 -8.65
CA GLU A 24 -7.85 1.98 -7.41
C GLU A 24 -9.35 1.83 -7.68
N VAL A 25 -9.93 2.71 -8.49
CA VAL A 25 -11.35 2.61 -8.89
C VAL A 25 -11.61 1.32 -9.64
N LEU A 26 -10.73 0.95 -10.57
CA LEU A 26 -10.83 -0.31 -11.30
C LEU A 26 -10.75 -1.51 -10.35
N ARG A 27 -9.77 -1.54 -9.44
CA ARG A 27 -9.63 -2.60 -8.42
C ARG A 27 -10.88 -2.80 -7.59
N ARG A 28 -11.52 -1.72 -7.15
CA ARG A 28 -12.75 -1.78 -6.33
C ARG A 28 -13.96 -2.27 -7.12
N LYS A 29 -13.98 -2.05 -8.45
CA LYS A 29 -15.06 -2.51 -9.34
C LYS A 29 -14.86 -3.96 -9.81
N THR A 30 -13.62 -4.44 -9.86
CA THR A 30 -13.31 -5.81 -10.30
C THR A 30 -13.70 -6.82 -9.24
N VAL A 31 -14.61 -7.73 -9.58
CA VAL A 31 -14.95 -8.88 -8.73
C VAL A 31 -13.70 -9.75 -8.56
N GLY A 32 -13.30 -10.01 -7.31
CA GLY A 32 -12.03 -10.69 -6.99
C GLY A 32 -10.83 -9.75 -6.82
N GLY A 33 -11.02 -8.44 -7.00
CA GLY A 33 -10.04 -7.40 -6.65
C GLY A 33 -8.69 -7.56 -7.34
N SER A 34 -7.61 -7.36 -6.58
CA SER A 34 -6.23 -7.36 -7.09
C SER A 34 -5.80 -8.71 -7.68
N ALA A 35 -6.24 -9.84 -7.12
CA ALA A 35 -5.93 -11.16 -7.67
C ALA A 35 -6.55 -11.37 -9.06
N ALA A 36 -7.83 -11.02 -9.22
CA ALA A 36 -8.51 -11.13 -10.50
C ALA A 36 -7.84 -10.25 -11.57
N MET A 37 -7.47 -9.02 -11.21
CA MET A 37 -6.73 -8.13 -12.11
C MET A 37 -5.38 -8.71 -12.52
N ALA A 38 -4.61 -9.26 -11.57
CA ALA A 38 -3.30 -9.84 -11.84
C ALA A 38 -3.37 -11.09 -12.74
N ALA A 39 -4.47 -11.84 -12.67
CA ALA A 39 -4.68 -13.04 -13.49
C ALA A 39 -5.09 -12.75 -14.95
N THR A 40 -5.38 -11.49 -15.29
CA THR A 40 -5.71 -11.12 -16.69
C THR A 40 -4.49 -11.20 -17.61
N ALA A 41 -4.74 -11.14 -18.92
CA ALA A 41 -3.72 -11.22 -19.95
C ALA A 41 -2.65 -10.13 -19.79
N GLU A 42 -1.42 -10.44 -20.21
CA GLU A 42 -0.35 -9.45 -20.28
C GLU A 42 -0.74 -8.28 -21.19
N GLY A 43 -0.42 -7.06 -20.78
CA GLY A 43 -0.79 -5.83 -21.50
C GLY A 43 -2.25 -5.39 -21.33
N SER A 44 -3.08 -6.12 -20.58
CA SER A 44 -4.43 -5.65 -20.25
C SER A 44 -4.40 -4.39 -19.37
N ALA A 45 -5.50 -3.65 -19.39
CA ALA A 45 -5.67 -2.49 -18.52
C ALA A 45 -5.67 -2.91 -17.04
N GLU A 46 -6.32 -4.03 -16.71
CA GLU A 46 -6.41 -4.57 -15.36
C GLU A 46 -5.04 -4.98 -14.82
N ARG A 47 -4.23 -5.69 -15.62
CA ARG A 47 -2.90 -6.12 -15.22
C ARG A 47 -1.97 -4.93 -15.03
N SER A 48 -2.02 -3.98 -15.95
CA SER A 48 -1.24 -2.75 -15.85
C SER A 48 -1.63 -1.94 -14.60
N ALA A 49 -2.93 -1.84 -14.32
CA ALA A 49 -3.44 -1.13 -13.15
C ALA A 49 -3.00 -1.78 -11.83
N VAL A 50 -3.08 -3.12 -11.69
CA VAL A 50 -2.64 -3.76 -10.43
C VAL A 50 -1.13 -3.66 -10.23
N LEU A 51 -0.34 -3.76 -11.31
CA LEU A 51 1.11 -3.55 -11.25
C LEU A 51 1.46 -2.12 -10.87
N LEU A 52 0.72 -1.11 -11.36
CA LEU A 52 0.89 0.29 -10.97
C LEU A 52 0.61 0.50 -9.47
N LEU A 53 -0.49 -0.08 -8.96
CA LEU A 53 -0.85 0.02 -7.54
C LEU A 53 0.24 -0.58 -6.65
N ILE A 54 0.68 -1.80 -6.97
CA ILE A 54 1.73 -2.49 -6.21
C ILE A 54 3.06 -1.74 -6.32
N GLY A 55 3.46 -1.34 -7.51
CA GLY A 55 4.71 -0.61 -7.76
C GLY A 55 4.77 0.75 -7.06
N THR A 56 3.63 1.43 -6.96
CA THR A 56 3.52 2.70 -6.20
C THR A 56 3.78 2.47 -4.72
N TRP A 57 3.16 1.44 -4.12
CA TRP A 57 3.37 1.11 -2.71
C TRP A 57 4.76 0.55 -2.40
N GLU A 58 5.35 -0.20 -3.34
CA GLU A 58 6.76 -0.61 -3.26
C GLU A 58 7.68 0.62 -3.26
N SER A 59 7.42 1.58 -4.14
CA SER A 59 8.19 2.84 -4.20
C SER A 59 8.07 3.64 -2.90
N ILE A 60 6.86 3.73 -2.33
CA ILE A 60 6.64 4.33 -1.00
C ILE A 60 7.45 3.60 0.07
N ALA A 61 7.50 2.27 0.04
CA ALA A 61 8.27 1.49 1.00
C ALA A 61 9.78 1.74 0.91
N VAL A 62 10.31 1.81 -0.30
CA VAL A 62 11.72 2.17 -0.55
C VAL A 62 12.01 3.58 -0.01
N LEU A 63 11.15 4.58 -0.30
CA LEU A 63 11.30 5.95 0.21
C LEU A 63 11.33 5.99 1.74
N MET A 64 10.51 5.18 2.40
CA MET A 64 10.44 5.13 3.86
C MET A 64 11.59 4.37 4.52
N LYS A 65 12.35 3.52 3.81
CA LYS A 65 13.44 2.72 4.41
C LYS A 65 14.54 3.56 5.06
N GLY A 66 14.86 4.74 4.52
CA GLY A 66 15.89 5.63 5.06
C GLY A 66 15.49 6.37 6.35
N GLN A 67 14.24 6.23 6.80
CA GLN A 67 13.69 7.09 7.85
C GLN A 67 13.76 6.48 9.24
N ASN A 68 14.40 7.21 10.16
CA ASN A 68 14.50 6.86 11.58
C ASN A 68 13.20 7.14 12.35
N LYS A 69 12.37 8.08 11.89
CA LYS A 69 11.08 8.41 12.50
C LYS A 69 9.98 8.25 11.44
N ARG A 70 9.03 7.35 11.70
CA ARG A 70 7.95 7.01 10.77
C ARG A 70 6.56 7.16 11.37
N ASP A 71 6.47 7.50 12.66
CA ASP A 71 5.21 7.51 13.41
C ASP A 71 4.18 8.48 12.82
N LYS A 72 4.60 9.69 12.43
CA LYS A 72 3.70 10.66 11.79
C LYS A 72 3.23 10.16 10.42
N ILE A 73 4.12 9.50 9.67
CA ILE A 73 3.80 8.96 8.34
C ILE A 73 2.80 7.81 8.47
N PHE A 74 3.03 6.88 9.40
CA PHE A 74 2.12 5.77 9.68
C PHE A 74 0.75 6.24 10.19
N ALA A 75 0.69 7.33 10.94
CA ALA A 75 -0.58 7.88 11.43
C ALA A 75 -1.54 8.34 10.30
N VAL A 76 -1.02 8.69 9.13
CA VAL A 76 -1.83 9.24 8.02
C VAL A 76 -1.79 8.39 6.75
N THR A 77 -0.90 7.40 6.67
CA THR A 77 -0.71 6.59 5.46
C THR A 77 -1.30 5.19 5.63
N PRO A 78 -2.23 4.74 4.75
CA PRO A 78 -2.94 3.48 4.91
C PRO A 78 -2.13 2.23 4.48
N VAL A 79 -0.85 2.10 4.89
CA VAL A 79 0.06 1.06 4.36
C VAL A 79 -0.51 -0.36 4.54
N CYS A 80 -0.85 -0.76 5.78
CA CYS A 80 -1.30 -2.13 6.03
C CYS A 80 -2.66 -2.41 5.39
N HIS A 81 -3.51 -1.39 5.27
CA HIS A 81 -4.77 -1.51 4.55
C HIS A 81 -4.52 -1.87 3.10
N MET A 82 -3.69 -1.06 2.43
CA MET A 82 -3.40 -1.26 1.02
C MET A 82 -2.66 -2.56 0.75
N TYR A 83 -1.76 -2.98 1.65
CA TYR A 83 -1.12 -4.28 1.50
C TYR A 83 -2.14 -5.41 1.57
N ARG A 84 -3.07 -5.39 2.53
CA ARG A 84 -4.14 -6.40 2.62
C ARG A 84 -4.98 -6.48 1.33
N GLU A 85 -5.29 -5.33 0.74
CA GLU A 85 -6.08 -5.25 -0.50
C GLU A 85 -5.30 -5.71 -1.75
N LEU A 86 -3.97 -5.59 -1.74
CA LEU A 86 -3.10 -5.87 -2.88
C LEU A 86 -2.32 -7.20 -2.75
N GLU A 87 -2.21 -7.76 -1.55
CA GLU A 87 -1.51 -9.02 -1.25
C GLU A 87 -1.97 -10.18 -2.16
N PRO A 88 -3.27 -10.38 -2.44
CA PRO A 88 -3.69 -11.39 -3.41
C PRO A 88 -3.10 -11.17 -4.82
N GLY A 89 -3.03 -9.92 -5.28
CA GLY A 89 -2.38 -9.55 -6.54
C GLY A 89 -0.87 -9.75 -6.51
N VAL A 90 -0.19 -9.36 -5.42
CA VAL A 90 1.25 -9.58 -5.21
C VAL A 90 1.57 -11.08 -5.32
N ASN A 91 0.81 -11.92 -4.63
CA ASN A 91 1.02 -13.37 -4.65
C ASN A 91 0.77 -13.96 -6.05
N ALA A 92 -0.26 -13.49 -6.76
CA ALA A 92 -0.51 -13.91 -8.14
C ALA A 92 0.68 -13.56 -9.06
N VAL A 93 1.24 -12.35 -8.95
CA VAL A 93 2.39 -11.91 -9.73
C VAL A 93 3.66 -12.68 -9.38
N ARG A 94 3.95 -12.89 -8.08
CA ARG A 94 5.09 -13.70 -7.60
C ARG A 94 5.06 -15.10 -8.19
N ASN A 95 3.89 -15.73 -8.19
CA ASN A 95 3.71 -17.08 -8.73
C ASN A 95 3.85 -17.11 -10.25
N TYR A 96 3.27 -16.13 -10.96
CA TYR A 96 3.32 -16.07 -12.42
C TYR A 96 4.74 -15.86 -12.95
N PHE A 97 5.48 -14.89 -12.40
CA PHE A 97 6.84 -14.56 -12.86
C PHE A 97 7.94 -15.33 -12.12
N GLN A 98 7.59 -16.21 -11.18
CA GLN A 98 8.51 -16.90 -10.27
C GLN A 98 9.45 -15.94 -9.51
N PHE A 99 9.05 -14.67 -9.36
CA PHE A 99 9.86 -13.63 -8.76
C PHE A 99 9.41 -13.40 -7.31
N GLN A 100 9.97 -14.20 -6.39
CA GLN A 100 9.56 -14.20 -4.98
C GLN A 100 9.82 -12.88 -4.25
N GLU A 101 10.77 -12.07 -4.72
CA GLU A 101 11.09 -10.77 -4.12
C GLU A 101 10.18 -9.63 -4.60
N TYR A 102 9.23 -9.90 -5.50
CA TYR A 102 8.29 -8.88 -5.95
C TYR A 102 7.52 -8.28 -4.76
N ALA A 103 7.50 -6.94 -4.66
CA ALA A 103 6.81 -6.19 -3.61
C ALA A 103 7.25 -6.51 -2.17
N LYS A 104 8.51 -6.93 -1.98
CA LYS A 104 9.05 -7.31 -0.67
C LYS A 104 9.11 -6.12 0.29
N ASP A 105 9.47 -4.94 -0.20
CA ASP A 105 9.62 -3.77 0.67
C ASP A 105 8.27 -3.28 1.16
N PHE A 106 7.24 -3.36 0.31
CA PHE A 106 5.87 -3.08 0.67
C PHE A 106 5.35 -4.05 1.75
N GLU A 107 5.66 -5.34 1.61
CA GLU A 107 5.33 -6.34 2.62
C GLU A 107 6.01 -6.04 3.98
N GLU A 108 7.30 -5.70 3.97
CA GLU A 108 8.04 -5.31 5.17
C GLU A 108 7.47 -4.03 5.80
N LEU A 109 7.15 -3.02 4.99
CA LEU A 109 6.54 -1.78 5.47
C LEU A 109 5.16 -2.03 6.09
N SER A 110 4.36 -2.91 5.49
CA SER A 110 3.05 -3.33 6.02
C SER A 110 3.18 -4.00 7.39
N LYS A 111 4.16 -4.90 7.56
CA LYS A 111 4.47 -5.53 8.86
C LYS A 111 4.87 -4.49 9.90
N ALA A 112 5.76 -3.55 9.53
CA ALA A 112 6.19 -2.47 10.42
C ALA A 112 5.01 -1.56 10.84
N HIS A 113 4.13 -1.21 9.90
CA HIS A 113 2.95 -0.41 10.20
C HIS A 113 1.98 -1.17 11.12
N ARG A 114 1.77 -2.48 10.91
CA ARG A 114 0.94 -3.31 11.80
C ARG A 114 1.49 -3.34 13.23
N THR A 115 2.80 -3.55 13.39
CA THR A 115 3.46 -3.50 14.71
C THR A 115 3.30 -2.13 15.36
N TRP A 116 3.39 -1.04 14.58
CA TRP A 116 3.13 0.30 15.08
C TRP A 116 1.68 0.48 15.57
N LEU A 117 0.68 0.04 14.80
CA LEU A 117 -0.74 0.09 15.18
C LEU A 117 -1.01 -0.67 16.49
N GLU A 118 -0.42 -1.86 16.65
CA GLU A 118 -0.53 -2.65 17.88
C GLU A 118 0.07 -1.92 19.10
N LYS A 119 1.21 -1.25 18.94
CA LYS A 119 1.79 -0.40 20.00
C LYS A 119 0.87 0.78 20.35
N GLN A 120 0.29 1.44 19.34
CA GLN A 120 -0.63 2.56 19.59
C GLN A 120 -1.91 2.12 20.31
N LYS A 121 -2.43 0.93 19.99
CA LYS A 121 -3.57 0.33 20.69
C LYS A 121 -3.27 0.09 22.17
N LYS A 122 -2.09 -0.48 22.49
CA LYS A 122 -1.65 -0.68 23.88
C LYS A 122 -1.54 0.63 24.66
N ASN A 123 -1.17 1.72 23.97
CA ASN A 123 -1.05 3.05 24.56
C ASN A 123 -2.39 3.82 24.62
N GLY A 124 -3.51 3.19 24.27
CA GLY A 124 -4.85 3.81 24.28
C GLY A 124 -5.07 4.90 23.23
N LYS A 125 -4.14 5.07 22.26
CA LYS A 125 -4.21 6.13 21.24
C LYS A 125 -5.04 5.76 20.02
N TYR A 126 -5.31 4.46 19.82
CA TYR A 126 -6.05 3.94 18.67
C TYR A 126 -7.12 2.95 19.13
N VAL A 127 -8.35 3.14 18.63
CA VAL A 127 -9.52 2.32 18.98
C VAL A 127 -9.53 0.97 18.23
N SER A 128 -8.83 0.88 17.09
CA SER A 128 -8.72 -0.34 16.28
C SER A 128 -7.29 -0.57 15.79
N ALA A 129 -6.79 -1.80 15.98
CA ALA A 129 -5.53 -2.27 15.38
C ALA A 129 -5.74 -2.99 14.04
N VAL A 130 -6.95 -2.91 13.49
CA VAL A 130 -7.28 -3.62 12.25
C VAL A 130 -6.85 -2.77 11.07
N CYS A 131 -6.17 -3.39 10.11
CA CYS A 131 -5.77 -2.75 8.85
C CYS A 131 -6.96 -2.28 7.98
N GLY A 132 -8.21 -2.40 8.44
CA GLY A 132 -9.40 -1.82 7.79
C GLY A 132 -10.20 -0.89 8.71
N GLY A 133 -9.65 -0.49 9.86
CA GLY A 133 -10.39 0.20 10.93
C GLY A 133 -9.96 1.66 11.18
N LEU A 134 -9.33 2.31 10.21
CA LEU A 134 -9.06 3.74 10.28
C LEU A 134 -10.18 4.47 9.54
N TYR A 135 -11.08 5.12 10.30
CA TYR A 135 -11.79 6.33 9.86
C TYR A 135 -10.78 7.48 9.60
N ALA A 136 -9.71 7.20 8.85
CA ALA A 136 -8.97 8.24 8.18
C ALA A 136 -9.94 8.78 7.13
N ARG A 137 -10.40 10.01 7.33
CA ARG A 137 -11.23 10.74 6.37
C ARG A 137 -10.53 10.74 5.02
N PHE A 138 -10.92 9.82 4.15
CA PHE A 138 -10.77 10.00 2.71
C PHE A 138 -12.02 10.74 2.27
N GLY A 139 -11.98 12.07 2.42
CA GLY A 139 -12.83 12.97 1.65
C GLY A 139 -12.30 13.09 0.23
#